data_AF-A0A5R2NBA8-F1
#
_entry.id   AF-A0A5R2NBA8-F1
#
_cell.length_a   1.000
_cell.length_b   1.000
_cell.length_c   1.000
_cell.angle_alpha   90.00
_cell.angle_beta   90.00
_cell.angle_gamma   90.00
#
_symmetry.space_group_name_H-M   'P 1'
#
loop_
_entity.id
_entity.type
_entity.pdbx_description
1 polymer ?
#
loop_
_entity_poly.entity_id
_entity_poly.type
_entity_poly.pdbx_seq_one_letter_code
_entity_poly.pdbx_strand_id
1 'polypeptide(L)'
;TWRSLSIFRELRDWHVGNGHDLQDLSEVHVERFLEHRSKHWSIDSGDRSALRRLLAALRQEGLIPTALPIERTEYEQIVDVFAAYLTNERGLAASTVESHKLLSRRFLQEVCPAGADGFAALTPEIVIGYVERHALDGSADCVPSIRRWRLAGLPTFLPPQKVQVVLDACDRTTAMGLRD
;
A
#
# COMPACT_ATOMS: atom_id res chain seq x y z
N THR A 1 0.35 6.34 16.73
CA THR A 1 1.00 7.44 17.48
C THR A 1 2.28 7.00 18.16
N TRP A 2 2.33 5.87 18.89
CA TRP A 2 3.59 5.39 19.49
C TRP A 2 4.61 4.79 18.49
N ARG A 3 4.13 4.00 17.51
CA ARG A 3 5.00 3.37 16.50
C ARG A 3 5.72 4.39 15.60
N SER A 4 5.03 5.48 15.24
CA SER A 4 5.57 6.56 14.41
C SER A 4 6.63 7.41 15.11
N LEU A 5 6.61 7.48 16.46
CA LEU A 5 7.65 8.17 17.22
C LEU A 5 8.88 7.28 17.42
N SER A 6 8.70 5.95 17.57
CA SER A 6 9.81 4.99 17.63
C SER A 6 10.61 4.99 16.33
N ILE A 7 9.92 4.89 15.19
CA ILE A 7 10.58 4.86 13.88
C ILE A 7 11.34 6.16 13.58
N PHE A 8 10.85 7.30 14.06
CA PHE A 8 11.57 8.55 13.92
C PHE A 8 12.86 8.57 14.74
N ARG A 9 12.80 8.13 16.01
CA ARG A 9 14.00 8.01 16.84
C ARG A 9 15.02 7.07 16.20
N GLU A 10 14.56 5.94 15.69
CA GLU A 10 15.42 4.97 15.00
C GLU A 10 16.02 5.54 13.71
N LEU A 11 15.26 6.31 12.92
CA LEU A 11 15.77 7.03 11.75
C LEU A 11 16.86 8.02 12.16
N ARG A 12 16.62 8.79 13.23
CA ARG A 12 17.56 9.80 13.73
C ARG A 12 18.87 9.17 14.19
N ASP A 13 18.77 8.13 15.00
CA ASP A 13 19.93 7.44 15.57
C ASP A 13 20.73 6.73 14.46
N TRP A 14 20.04 6.14 13.47
CA TRP A 14 20.67 5.56 12.28
C TRP A 14 21.36 6.63 11.42
N HIS A 15 20.72 7.78 11.17
CA HIS A 15 21.26 8.85 10.33
C HIS A 15 22.53 9.47 10.93
N VAL A 16 22.50 9.79 12.24
CA VAL A 16 23.68 10.28 12.98
C VAL A 16 24.75 9.20 13.07
N GLY A 17 24.37 7.93 13.28
CA GLY A 17 25.29 6.80 13.31
C GLY A 17 26.01 6.54 11.97
N ASN A 18 25.45 6.99 10.84
CA ASN A 18 26.09 6.96 9.53
C ASN A 18 26.92 8.22 9.23
N GLY A 19 27.10 9.12 10.21
CA GLY A 19 27.96 10.30 10.11
C GLY A 19 27.32 11.51 9.41
N HIS A 20 25.98 11.52 9.24
CA HIS A 20 25.26 12.63 8.62
C HIS A 20 24.66 13.57 9.68
N ASP A 21 24.66 14.89 9.40
CA ASP A 21 24.00 15.87 10.26
C ASP A 21 22.47 15.70 10.14
N LEU A 22 21.74 15.99 11.22
CA LEU A 22 20.28 16.07 11.21
C LEU A 22 19.76 17.06 10.16
N GLN A 23 20.54 18.09 9.84
CA GLN A 23 20.20 19.06 8.78
C GLN A 23 20.28 18.46 7.38
N ASP A 24 21.03 17.38 7.18
CA ASP A 24 21.14 16.70 5.87
C ASP A 24 20.00 15.70 5.63
N LEU A 25 19.06 15.57 6.58
CA LEU A 25 17.97 14.61 6.48
C LEU A 25 17.08 14.91 5.26
N SER A 26 16.95 13.92 4.38
CA SER A 26 16.23 14.04 3.11
C SER A 26 15.51 12.75 2.77
N GLU A 27 14.71 12.77 1.71
CA GLU A 27 14.01 11.61 1.17
C GLU A 27 14.97 10.47 0.83
N VAL A 28 16.19 10.78 0.39
CA VAL A 28 17.22 9.77 0.08
C VAL A 28 17.66 9.03 1.35
N HIS A 29 17.83 9.75 2.46
CA HIS A 29 18.18 9.15 3.75
C HIS A 29 17.03 8.32 4.31
N VAL A 30 15.79 8.74 4.12
CA VAL A 30 14.60 7.95 4.49
C VAL A 30 14.54 6.65 3.70
N GLU A 31 14.76 6.66 2.39
CA GLU A 31 14.73 5.43 1.61
C GLU A 31 15.88 4.48 1.95
N ARG A 32 17.10 5.01 2.16
CA ARG A 32 18.24 4.20 2.61
C ARG A 32 18.01 3.58 3.99
N PHE A 33 17.40 4.33 4.92
CA PHE A 33 17.01 3.82 6.22
C PHE A 33 15.97 2.71 6.10
N LEU A 34 14.96 2.90 5.27
CA LEU A 34 13.95 1.88 5.00
C LEU A 34 14.60 0.63 4.40
N GLU A 35 15.45 0.74 3.39
CA GLU A 35 16.20 -0.40 2.82
C GLU A 35 17.10 -1.12 3.83
N HIS A 36 17.68 -0.40 4.80
CA HIS A 36 18.43 -1.01 5.90
C HIS A 36 17.50 -1.78 6.85
N ARG A 37 16.33 -1.20 7.15
CA ARG A 37 15.33 -1.76 8.06
C ARG A 37 14.62 -2.99 7.46
N SER A 38 14.31 -3.01 6.16
CA SER A 38 13.63 -4.15 5.50
C SER A 38 14.38 -5.47 5.66
N LYS A 39 15.71 -5.40 5.79
CA LYS A 39 16.56 -6.58 5.96
C LYS A 39 16.32 -7.31 7.28
N HIS A 40 15.76 -6.62 8.28
CA HIS A 40 15.57 -7.16 9.63
C HIS A 40 14.11 -7.10 10.10
N TRP A 41 13.27 -6.24 9.50
CA TRP A 41 11.89 -5.99 9.91
C TRP A 41 10.99 -5.69 8.71
N SER A 42 9.76 -6.21 8.70
CA SER A 42 8.76 -5.89 7.66
C SER A 42 8.42 -4.39 7.67
N ILE A 43 8.50 -3.76 6.51
CA ILE A 43 8.19 -2.34 6.31
C ILE A 43 6.72 -2.22 5.93
N ASP A 44 5.95 -1.49 6.74
CA ASP A 44 4.61 -1.08 6.36
C ASP A 44 4.69 0.19 5.50
N SER A 45 3.90 0.28 4.44
CA SER A 45 3.82 1.50 3.60
C SER A 45 3.38 2.73 4.41
N GLY A 46 2.63 2.51 5.49
CA GLY A 46 2.25 3.54 6.44
C GLY A 46 3.45 4.26 7.08
N ASP A 47 4.56 3.55 7.30
CA ASP A 47 5.78 4.09 7.89
C ASP A 47 6.49 5.05 6.94
N ARG A 48 6.61 4.70 5.64
CA ARG A 48 7.16 5.58 4.61
C ARG A 48 6.37 6.89 4.50
N SER A 49 5.06 6.79 4.47
CA SER A 49 4.17 7.96 4.39
C SER A 49 4.17 8.81 5.68
N ALA A 50 4.40 8.20 6.84
CA ALA A 50 4.61 8.95 8.09
C ALA A 50 5.94 9.72 8.08
N LEU A 51 7.03 9.10 7.63
CA LEU A 51 8.35 9.73 7.54
C LEU A 51 8.38 10.88 6.53
N ARG A 52 7.73 10.73 5.36
CA ARG A 52 7.60 11.83 4.39
C ARG A 52 6.81 13.03 4.94
N ARG A 53 5.71 12.77 5.65
CA ARG A 53 4.93 13.83 6.33
C ARG A 53 5.75 14.55 7.40
N LEU A 54 6.61 13.83 8.11
CA LEU A 54 7.51 14.42 9.09
C LEU A 54 8.57 15.31 8.44
N LEU A 55 9.22 14.87 7.35
CA LEU A 55 10.16 15.71 6.61
C LEU A 55 9.49 17.00 6.12
N ALA A 56 8.25 16.91 5.62
CA ALA A 56 7.48 18.07 5.22
C ALA A 56 7.23 19.03 6.39
N ALA A 57 6.87 18.52 7.57
CA ALA A 57 6.69 19.34 8.78
C ALA A 57 8.00 19.99 9.24
N LEU A 58 9.12 19.26 9.25
CA LEU A 58 10.44 19.80 9.62
C LEU A 58 10.90 20.91 8.68
N ARG A 59 10.53 20.85 7.40
CA ARG A 59 10.79 21.93 6.42
C ARG A 59 9.93 23.16 6.69
N GLN A 60 8.66 22.98 7.04
CA GLN A 60 7.79 24.10 7.41
C GLN A 60 8.33 24.87 8.63
N GLU A 61 8.95 24.15 9.57
CA GLU A 61 9.60 24.73 10.76
C GLU A 61 11.04 25.23 10.51
N GLY A 62 11.56 25.11 9.27
CA GLY A 62 12.91 25.56 8.92
C GLY A 62 14.05 24.75 9.54
N LEU A 63 13.77 23.55 10.05
CA LEU A 63 14.75 22.69 10.75
C LEU A 63 15.63 21.88 9.79
N ILE A 64 15.20 21.71 8.54
CA ILE A 64 15.97 21.08 7.46
C ILE A 64 15.85 21.92 6.18
N PRO A 65 16.88 21.95 5.31
CA PRO A 65 16.85 22.69 4.05
C PRO A 65 15.63 22.30 3.20
N THR A 66 15.11 23.28 2.47
CA THR A 66 14.08 23.03 1.45
C THR A 66 14.66 21.99 0.49
N ALA A 67 14.02 20.82 0.40
CA ALA A 67 14.43 19.84 -0.60
C ALA A 67 14.39 20.52 -1.96
N LEU A 68 15.47 20.37 -2.72
CA LEU A 68 15.40 20.58 -4.17
C LEU A 68 14.13 19.87 -4.64
N PRO A 69 13.28 20.51 -5.44
CA PRO A 69 12.14 19.83 -6.02
C PRO A 69 12.68 18.58 -6.69
N ILE A 70 12.44 17.42 -6.10
CA ILE A 70 12.59 16.16 -6.82
C ILE A 70 11.54 16.33 -7.90
N GLU A 71 11.98 16.65 -9.12
CA GLU A 71 11.06 16.73 -10.24
C GLU A 71 10.30 15.42 -10.24
N ARG A 72 9.01 15.51 -9.89
CA ARG A 72 8.20 14.32 -9.76
C ARG A 72 8.22 13.65 -11.10
N THR A 73 8.79 12.45 -11.15
CA THR A 73 8.83 11.69 -12.39
C THR A 73 7.42 11.59 -12.93
N GLU A 74 7.27 11.59 -14.25
CA GLU A 74 5.96 11.51 -14.89
C GLU A 74 5.13 10.32 -14.33
N TYR A 75 5.80 9.21 -14.00
CA TYR A 75 5.21 8.06 -13.31
C TYR A 75 4.60 8.41 -11.94
N GLU A 76 5.28 9.21 -11.13
CA GLU A 76 4.75 9.63 -9.82
C GLU A 76 3.49 10.47 -9.98
N GLN A 77 3.45 11.36 -10.97
CA GLN A 77 2.28 12.18 -11.25
C GLN A 77 1.08 11.33 -11.67
N ILE A 78 1.29 10.37 -12.58
CA ILE A 78 0.24 9.46 -13.04
C ILE A 78 -0.25 8.55 -11.89
N VAL A 79 0.68 8.03 -11.08
CA VAL A 79 0.34 7.21 -9.91
C VAL A 79 -0.43 8.01 -8.86
N ASP A 80 -0.14 9.29 -8.66
CA ASP A 80 -0.88 10.14 -7.72
C ASP A 80 -2.31 10.45 -8.22
N VAL A 81 -2.49 10.70 -9.52
CA VAL A 81 -3.83 10.83 -10.12
C VAL A 81 -4.63 9.53 -9.95
N PHE A 82 -4.00 8.38 -10.21
CA PHE A 82 -4.64 7.08 -10.00
C PHE A 82 -4.97 6.82 -8.53
N ALA A 83 -4.11 7.22 -7.60
CA ALA A 83 -4.37 7.10 -6.16
C ALA A 83 -5.56 7.96 -5.71
N ALA A 84 -5.70 9.17 -6.27
CA ALA A 84 -6.86 10.02 -6.02
C ALA A 84 -8.16 9.37 -6.54
N TYR A 85 -8.14 8.77 -7.73
CA TYR A 85 -9.26 7.97 -8.24
C TYR A 85 -9.62 6.79 -7.33
N LEU A 86 -8.62 6.01 -6.89
CA LEU A 86 -8.85 4.87 -5.99
C LEU A 86 -9.44 5.28 -4.63
N THR A 87 -9.07 6.46 -4.15
CA THR A 87 -9.59 7.01 -2.90
C THR A 87 -11.01 7.54 -3.08
N ASN A 88 -11.21 8.41 -4.07
CA ASN A 88 -12.44 9.19 -4.22
C ASN A 88 -13.57 8.40 -4.86
N GLU A 89 -13.27 7.59 -5.87
CA GLU A 89 -14.29 6.86 -6.65
C GLU A 89 -14.42 5.40 -6.24
N ARG A 90 -13.32 4.78 -5.80
CA ARG A 90 -13.31 3.36 -5.39
C ARG A 90 -13.38 3.17 -3.88
N GLY A 91 -13.26 4.24 -3.10
CA GLY A 91 -13.39 4.21 -1.64
C GLY A 91 -12.41 3.26 -0.95
N LEU A 92 -11.23 3.04 -1.55
CA LEU A 92 -10.26 2.09 -0.99
C LEU A 92 -9.64 2.64 0.30
N ALA A 93 -9.35 1.73 1.23
CA ALA A 93 -8.63 2.07 2.45
C ALA A 93 -7.24 2.63 2.10
N ALA A 94 -6.75 3.60 2.88
CA ALA A 94 -5.47 4.26 2.63
C ALA A 94 -4.30 3.27 2.49
N SER A 95 -4.25 2.23 3.32
CA SER A 95 -3.22 1.18 3.20
C SER A 95 -3.28 0.44 1.87
N THR A 96 -4.49 0.17 1.35
CA THR A 96 -4.69 -0.48 0.06
C THR A 96 -4.31 0.45 -1.10
N VAL A 97 -4.64 1.75 -1.00
CA VAL A 97 -4.23 2.75 -2.00
C VAL A 97 -2.70 2.81 -2.09
N GLU A 98 -2.00 2.80 -0.96
CA GLU A 98 -0.54 2.80 -0.95
C GLU A 98 0.07 1.53 -1.59
N SER A 99 -0.51 0.35 -1.35
CA SER A 99 -0.11 -0.87 -2.06
C SER A 99 -0.33 -0.74 -3.57
N HIS A 100 -1.44 -0.16 -4.00
CA HIS A 100 -1.73 0.08 -5.42
C HIS A 100 -0.73 1.06 -6.03
N LYS A 101 -0.32 2.13 -5.33
CA LYS A 101 0.70 3.07 -5.81
C LYS A 101 2.02 2.36 -6.12
N LEU A 102 2.46 1.47 -5.22
CA LEU A 102 3.69 0.71 -5.40
C LEU A 102 3.62 -0.19 -6.64
N LEU A 103 2.51 -0.91 -6.81
CA LEU A 103 2.30 -1.81 -7.95
C LEU A 103 2.21 -1.04 -9.27
N SER A 104 1.41 0.02 -9.33
CA SER A 104 1.28 0.86 -10.51
C SER A 104 2.63 1.47 -10.91
N ARG A 105 3.44 1.92 -9.95
CA ARG A 105 4.78 2.44 -10.27
C ARG A 105 5.67 1.38 -10.91
N ARG A 106 5.72 0.16 -10.37
CA ARG A 106 6.51 -0.94 -10.94
C ARG A 106 6.03 -1.31 -12.34
N PHE A 107 4.72 -1.42 -12.52
CA PHE A 107 4.10 -1.69 -13.81
C PHE A 107 4.51 -0.65 -14.86
N LEU A 108 4.38 0.64 -14.53
CA LEU A 108 4.71 1.71 -15.48
C LEU A 108 6.19 1.77 -15.83
N GLN A 109 7.08 1.51 -14.87
CA GLN A 109 8.53 1.47 -15.12
C GLN A 109 8.94 0.34 -16.07
N GLU A 110 8.27 -0.81 -16.00
CA GLU A 110 8.57 -1.96 -16.87
C GLU A 110 7.89 -1.85 -18.23
N VAL A 111 6.60 -1.49 -18.23
CA VAL A 111 5.74 -1.58 -19.42
C VAL A 111 5.73 -0.29 -20.22
N CYS A 112 5.90 0.84 -19.55
CA CYS A 112 5.86 2.17 -20.17
C CYS A 112 7.15 2.95 -19.89
N PRO A 113 8.35 2.45 -20.25
CA PRO A 113 9.62 3.12 -19.91
C PRO A 113 9.78 4.51 -20.56
N ALA A 114 8.96 4.81 -21.58
CA ALA A 114 8.90 6.11 -22.24
C ALA A 114 7.91 7.10 -21.58
N GLY A 115 7.31 6.77 -20.43
CA GLY A 115 6.40 7.69 -19.74
C GLY A 115 4.95 7.63 -20.24
N ALA A 116 4.26 8.77 -20.23
CA ALA A 116 2.82 8.84 -20.55
C ALA A 116 2.49 8.39 -21.98
N ASP A 117 3.42 8.55 -22.92
CA ASP A 117 3.25 8.11 -24.31
C ASP A 117 3.13 6.58 -24.44
N GLY A 118 3.67 5.84 -23.45
CA GLY A 118 3.54 4.39 -23.38
C GLY A 118 2.13 3.90 -23.09
N PHE A 119 1.22 4.76 -22.62
CA PHE A 119 -0.16 4.38 -22.30
C PHE A 119 -0.98 4.07 -23.55
N ALA A 120 -0.74 4.77 -24.66
CA ALA A 120 -1.46 4.53 -25.92
C ALA A 120 -1.16 3.14 -26.50
N ALA A 121 -0.01 2.57 -26.14
CA ALA A 121 0.42 1.24 -26.56
C ALA A 121 -0.03 0.13 -25.59
N LEU A 122 -0.68 0.46 -24.46
CA LEU A 122 -1.15 -0.54 -23.50
C LEU A 122 -2.28 -1.36 -24.10
N THR A 123 -2.00 -2.65 -24.31
CA THR A 123 -3.03 -3.63 -24.68
C THR A 123 -3.32 -4.57 -23.51
N PRO A 124 -4.49 -5.22 -23.49
CA PRO A 124 -4.81 -6.23 -22.49
C PRO A 124 -3.75 -7.34 -22.38
N GLU A 125 -3.16 -7.76 -23.50
CA GLU A 125 -2.14 -8.82 -23.57
C GLU A 125 -0.87 -8.41 -22.82
N ILE A 126 -0.48 -7.14 -22.91
CA ILE A 126 0.67 -6.59 -22.20
C ILE A 126 0.41 -6.60 -20.69
N VAL A 127 -0.79 -6.19 -20.27
CA VAL A 127 -1.17 -6.17 -18.85
C VAL A 127 -1.24 -7.58 -18.28
N ILE A 128 -1.88 -8.51 -19.00
CA ILE A 128 -1.97 -9.93 -18.59
C ILE A 128 -0.57 -10.53 -18.50
N GLY A 129 0.27 -10.35 -19.52
CA GLY A 129 1.63 -10.88 -19.54
C GLY A 129 2.49 -10.31 -18.41
N TYR A 130 2.32 -9.03 -18.05
CA TYR A 130 2.95 -8.46 -16.86
C TYR A 130 2.48 -9.18 -15.58
N VAL A 131 1.17 -9.30 -15.38
CA VAL A 131 0.61 -9.96 -14.19
C VAL A 131 1.09 -11.41 -14.10
N GLU A 132 1.14 -12.15 -15.20
CA GLU A 132 1.61 -13.54 -15.22
C GLU A 132 3.09 -13.67 -14.83
N ARG A 133 3.96 -12.78 -15.34
CA ARG A 133 5.39 -12.77 -14.96
C ARG A 133 5.59 -12.43 -13.48
N HIS A 134 4.82 -11.48 -12.97
CA HIS A 134 4.91 -10.98 -11.59
C HIS A 134 3.93 -11.66 -10.62
N ALA A 135 3.34 -12.80 -11.01
CA ALA A 135 2.46 -13.58 -10.15
C ALA A 135 3.25 -14.45 -9.14
N LEU A 136 4.51 -14.79 -9.45
CA LEU A 136 5.31 -15.78 -8.72
C LEU A 136 6.45 -15.16 -7.88
N ASP A 137 6.75 -13.88 -8.07
CA ASP A 137 7.87 -13.16 -7.45
C ASP A 137 7.49 -12.41 -6.16
N GLY A 138 6.36 -12.76 -5.54
CA GLY A 138 5.96 -12.21 -4.25
C GLY A 138 5.33 -10.82 -4.31
N SER A 139 5.04 -10.30 -5.51
CA SER A 139 4.15 -9.13 -5.69
C SER A 139 2.73 -9.37 -5.11
N ALA A 140 2.41 -10.63 -4.81
CA ALA A 140 1.19 -11.11 -4.18
C ALA A 140 0.90 -10.53 -2.77
N ASP A 141 1.88 -10.00 -2.04
CA ASP A 141 1.61 -9.28 -0.77
C ASP A 141 0.92 -7.93 -1.00
N CYS A 142 1.01 -7.37 -2.22
CA CYS A 142 0.40 -6.10 -2.61
C CYS A 142 -0.86 -6.28 -3.47
N VAL A 143 -1.04 -7.45 -4.09
CA VAL A 143 -2.31 -7.83 -4.70
C VAL A 143 -3.21 -8.24 -3.54
N PRO A 144 -4.28 -7.49 -3.21
CA PRO A 144 -5.19 -7.94 -2.16
C PRO A 144 -5.63 -9.34 -2.51
N SER A 145 -5.36 -10.30 -1.61
CA SER A 145 -5.83 -11.68 -1.74
C SER A 145 -7.22 -11.63 -2.33
N ILE A 146 -7.39 -12.20 -3.53
CA ILE A 146 -8.68 -12.19 -4.22
C ILE A 146 -9.68 -12.64 -3.18
N ARG A 147 -10.52 -11.72 -2.70
CA ARG A 147 -11.52 -12.07 -1.70
C ARG A 147 -12.42 -13.09 -2.39
N ARG A 148 -12.17 -14.37 -2.12
CA ARG A 148 -13.21 -15.39 -2.22
C ARG A 148 -14.23 -14.95 -1.19
N TRP A 149 -15.20 -14.14 -1.63
CA TRP A 149 -16.39 -13.83 -0.88
C TRP A 149 -16.99 -15.19 -0.52
N ARG A 150 -16.77 -15.62 0.74
CA ARG A 150 -17.01 -16.99 1.20
C ARG A 150 -18.48 -17.44 1.06
N LEU A 151 -19.33 -16.54 0.56
CA LEU A 151 -20.77 -16.65 0.42
C LEU A 151 -21.29 -16.00 -0.88
N ALA A 152 -20.45 -15.59 -1.86
CA ALA A 152 -20.96 -15.01 -3.11
C ALA A 152 -21.78 -15.99 -3.97
N GLY A 153 -21.59 -17.30 -3.75
CA GLY A 153 -22.41 -18.34 -4.35
C GLY A 153 -23.65 -18.70 -3.53
N LEU A 154 -23.91 -18.04 -2.39
CA LEU A 154 -25.14 -18.27 -1.64
C LEU A 154 -26.32 -17.58 -2.33
N PRO A 155 -27.49 -18.23 -2.34
CA PRO A 155 -28.69 -17.59 -2.82
C PRO A 155 -29.03 -16.37 -1.95
N THR A 156 -29.45 -15.28 -2.60
CA THR A 156 -29.81 -14.02 -1.93
C THR A 156 -31.00 -14.19 -0.98
N PHE A 157 -31.79 -15.26 -1.15
CA PHE A 157 -32.91 -15.62 -0.29
C PHE A 157 -32.97 -17.13 -0.08
N LEU A 158 -33.33 -17.55 1.14
CA LEU A 158 -33.65 -18.93 1.46
C LEU A 158 -35.17 -19.14 1.35
N PRO A 159 -35.64 -20.14 0.60
CA PRO A 159 -37.06 -20.51 0.59
C PRO A 159 -37.53 -20.84 2.02
N PRO A 160 -38.77 -20.49 2.41
CA PRO A 160 -39.27 -20.70 3.77
C PRO A 160 -39.12 -22.14 4.26
N GLN A 161 -39.26 -23.13 3.36
CA GLN A 161 -39.12 -24.54 3.70
C GLN A 161 -37.69 -24.94 4.10
N LYS A 162 -36.68 -24.15 3.68
CA LYS A 162 -35.26 -24.40 4.00
C LYS A 162 -34.76 -23.60 5.20
N VAL A 163 -35.52 -22.63 5.70
CA VAL A 163 -35.15 -21.84 6.88
C VAL A 163 -35.10 -22.72 8.13
N GLN A 164 -36.07 -23.61 8.29
CA GLN A 164 -36.15 -24.48 9.47
C GLN A 164 -34.93 -25.42 9.59
N VAL A 165 -34.46 -25.97 8.47
CA VAL A 165 -33.27 -26.84 8.42
C VAL A 165 -32.01 -26.12 8.92
N VAL A 166 -31.87 -24.82 8.63
CA VAL A 166 -30.74 -24.00 9.12
C VAL A 166 -30.88 -23.75 10.62
N LEU A 167 -32.09 -23.39 11.08
CA LEU A 167 -32.35 -23.15 12.50
C LEU A 167 -32.18 -24.40 13.37
N ASP A 168 -32.45 -25.58 12.81
CA ASP A 168 -32.29 -26.87 13.49
C ASP A 168 -30.81 -27.33 13.52
N ALA A 169 -29.97 -26.80 12.63
CA ALA A 169 -28.53 -27.07 12.62
C ALA A 169 -27.76 -26.24 13.66
N CYS A 170 -28.35 -25.17 14.20
CA CYS A 170 -27.76 -24.40 15.29
C CYS A 170 -27.90 -25.16 16.62
N ASP A 171 -26.76 -25.52 17.21
CA ASP A 171 -26.74 -26.19 18.51
C ASP A 171 -27.06 -25.22 19.65
N ARG A 172 -28.33 -25.21 20.06
CA ARG A 172 -28.89 -24.37 21.13
C ARG A 172 -28.39 -24.73 22.53
N THR A 173 -27.60 -25.79 22.68
CA THR A 173 -26.96 -26.13 23.95
C THR A 173 -25.65 -25.36 24.16
N THR A 174 -25.15 -24.69 23.12
CA THR A 174 -23.93 -23.88 23.18
C THR A 174 -24.24 -22.40 23.25
N ALA A 175 -23.38 -21.63 23.93
CA ALA A 175 -23.50 -20.17 23.98
C ALA A 175 -23.40 -19.51 22.59
N MET A 176 -22.79 -20.18 21.61
CA MET A 176 -22.68 -19.71 20.23
C MET A 176 -24.00 -19.92 19.48
N GLY A 177 -24.60 -21.11 19.57
CA GLY A 177 -25.88 -21.41 18.90
C GLY A 177 -27.11 -20.77 19.56
N LEU A 178 -26.98 -20.16 20.74
CA LEU A 178 -28.01 -19.28 21.32
C LEU A 178 -27.94 -17.83 20.80
N ARG A 179 -26.83 -17.46 20.15
CA ARG A 179 -26.59 -16.12 19.62
C ARG A 179 -26.94 -16.01 18.13
N ASP A 180 -26.75 -17.10 17.39
CA ASP A 180 -27.10 -17.25 15.97
C ASP A 180 -28.61 -17.45 15.76
#